data_AF-A0A258BXS6-F1
#
_entry.id   AF-A0A258BXS6-F1
#
_cell.length_a   1.000
_cell.length_b   1.000
_cell.length_c   1.000
_cell.angle_alpha   90.00
_cell.angle_beta   90.00
_cell.angle_gamma   90.00
#
_symmetry.space_group_name_H-M   'P 1'
#
loop_
_entity.id
_entity.type
_entity.pdbx_description
1 polymer ?
#
loop_
_entity_poly.entity_id
_entity_poly.type
_entity_poly.pdbx_seq_one_letter_code
_entity_poly.pdbx_strand_id
1 'polypeptide(L)'
;LREIAGEVQAEGWKWAEAHIDYPHAHGMRRFYPQAVDLSDEDEARLDALSTEYDELAEGYSSYDEMPEDVAEKLQAVSDEIDAISAKRHAYDPNIIAHGGVFVVLHHDGTVRIERGFVRPEDEALADPQPEDEDDAIDPEAGEDEQAEDGDEDVQDFEDEDEEPGKPISDSLIRDLSAHRTLALRVALGDKPGMALVALTHTLTAQLFYSYAEAGCLEIRPTVTPLGGHAAGIEDTPLAARASAAHDAWAERMPRDVADLWGFIVALDDEQRVALLAHCASRTVNALRLPWDRKPRTLQTADRLATALTLDVVKDWTPTVDSYLGRVTKAHILEAVTEGVSEDAARRIADMKKPDMAQEAEQLLAGTGWLPAVLRTPEPEAEPVETKDAEGIAPPSEAEAPDTGAQDGEAVEVEAVEQPTDTEAEAAEPEPVDEEAAYSVAAE
;
A
#
# COMPACT_ATOMS: atom_id res chain seq x y z
N LEU A 1 -24.45 -7.04 12.83
CA LEU A 1 -23.38 -7.34 13.81
C LEU A 1 -23.67 -8.64 14.56
N ARG A 2 -24.05 -8.69 15.85
CA ARG A 2 -24.14 -9.96 16.62
C ARG A 2 -25.03 -11.07 16.03
N GLU A 3 -26.14 -10.71 15.38
CA GLU A 3 -27.02 -11.66 14.68
C GLU A 3 -26.31 -12.27 13.48
N ILE A 4 -25.78 -11.43 12.59
CA ILE A 4 -24.93 -11.80 11.44
C ILE A 4 -23.69 -12.61 11.86
N ALA A 5 -23.07 -12.30 13.00
CA ALA A 5 -21.97 -13.12 13.53
C ALA A 5 -22.44 -14.55 13.89
N GLY A 6 -23.66 -14.71 14.42
CA GLY A 6 -24.25 -16.03 14.66
C GLY A 6 -24.63 -16.77 13.36
N GLU A 7 -25.06 -16.05 12.32
CA GLU A 7 -25.31 -16.60 10.98
C GLU A 7 -24.01 -17.09 10.34
N VAL A 8 -22.96 -16.27 10.37
CA VAL A 8 -21.64 -16.62 9.85
C VAL A 8 -20.99 -17.74 10.67
N GLN A 9 -21.14 -17.77 12.00
CA GLN A 9 -20.65 -18.90 12.80
C GLN A 9 -21.34 -20.23 12.42
N ALA A 10 -22.56 -20.19 11.89
CA ALA A 10 -23.24 -21.37 11.38
C ALA A 10 -22.66 -21.91 10.04
N GLU A 11 -21.76 -21.17 9.37
CA GLU A 11 -20.92 -21.70 8.27
C GLU A 11 -19.94 -22.78 8.77
N GLY A 12 -19.66 -22.82 10.08
CA GLY A 12 -18.78 -23.81 10.72
C GLY A 12 -17.60 -23.21 11.50
N TRP A 13 -17.40 -21.90 11.45
CA TRP A 13 -16.29 -21.20 12.09
C TRP A 13 -16.22 -21.42 13.60
N LYS A 14 -15.01 -21.64 14.16
CA LYS A 14 -14.79 -21.88 15.60
C LYS A 14 -15.40 -20.75 16.46
N TRP A 15 -15.22 -19.51 16.01
CA TRP A 15 -15.76 -18.31 16.65
C TRP A 15 -16.16 -17.26 15.61
N ALA A 16 -17.13 -16.42 15.98
CA ALA A 16 -17.41 -15.18 15.26
C ALA A 16 -17.63 -14.07 16.28
N GLU A 17 -16.92 -12.94 16.11
CA GLU A 17 -16.99 -11.81 17.02
C GLU A 17 -17.55 -10.57 16.33
N ALA A 18 -18.43 -9.87 17.04
CA ALA A 18 -19.13 -8.70 16.53
C ALA A 18 -18.67 -7.44 17.28
N HIS A 19 -17.84 -6.65 16.61
CA HIS A 19 -17.29 -5.39 17.10
C HIS A 19 -17.96 -4.21 16.37
N ILE A 20 -17.79 -2.98 16.87
CA ILE A 20 -18.23 -1.77 16.17
C ILE A 20 -17.11 -1.41 15.19
N ASP A 21 -15.98 -0.99 15.71
CA ASP A 21 -14.73 -0.72 14.99
C ASP A 21 -13.92 -2.02 14.78
N TYR A 22 -12.99 -2.03 13.82
CA TYR A 22 -12.09 -3.18 13.63
C TYR A 22 -11.18 -3.42 14.86
N PRO A 23 -11.12 -4.64 15.43
CA PRO A 23 -10.31 -4.92 16.62
C PRO A 23 -8.80 -4.93 16.32
N HIS A 24 -8.12 -3.82 16.63
CA HIS A 24 -6.70 -3.63 16.35
C HIS A 24 -5.77 -4.53 17.19
N ALA A 25 -4.54 -4.73 16.72
CA ALA A 25 -3.44 -5.42 17.42
C ALA A 25 -3.74 -6.85 17.93
N HIS A 26 -4.72 -7.54 17.33
CA HIS A 26 -5.25 -8.84 17.79
C HIS A 26 -4.27 -10.02 17.83
N GLY A 27 -3.03 -9.89 17.33
CA GLY A 27 -2.01 -10.94 17.29
C GLY A 27 -2.28 -12.12 16.33
N MET A 28 -3.54 -12.41 16.05
CA MET A 28 -4.00 -13.49 15.16
C MET A 28 -3.48 -13.39 13.72
N ARG A 29 -3.11 -14.54 13.14
CA ARG A 29 -2.79 -14.71 11.72
C ARG A 29 -4.08 -14.83 10.89
N ARG A 30 -4.15 -14.11 9.77
CA ARG A 30 -5.22 -14.28 8.78
C ARG A 30 -4.78 -15.27 7.69
N PHE A 31 -5.65 -16.23 7.40
CA PHE A 31 -5.60 -17.10 6.23
C PHE A 31 -6.65 -16.63 5.20
N TYR A 32 -6.49 -17.06 3.96
CA TYR A 32 -7.28 -16.63 2.81
C TYR A 32 -7.92 -17.83 2.11
N PRO A 33 -9.04 -17.66 1.37
CA PRO A 33 -9.61 -18.75 0.60
C PRO A 33 -8.67 -19.10 -0.56
N GLN A 34 -8.67 -20.37 -0.97
CA GLN A 34 -7.79 -20.91 -2.00
C GLN A 34 -8.59 -21.30 -3.24
N ALA A 35 -8.00 -21.17 -4.41
CA ALA A 35 -8.59 -21.65 -5.66
C ALA A 35 -8.84 -23.17 -5.59
N VAL A 36 -10.07 -23.59 -5.92
CA VAL A 36 -10.52 -24.98 -5.96
C VAL A 36 -11.32 -25.25 -7.23
N ASP A 37 -11.23 -26.48 -7.74
CA ASP A 37 -12.03 -26.93 -8.87
C ASP A 37 -13.53 -26.98 -8.50
N LEU A 38 -14.40 -26.60 -9.43
CA LEU A 38 -15.85 -26.77 -9.28
C LEU A 38 -16.23 -28.25 -9.43
N SER A 39 -17.44 -28.59 -8.98
CA SER A 39 -18.04 -29.89 -9.30
C SER A 39 -18.55 -29.93 -10.74
N ASP A 40 -18.53 -31.10 -11.40
CA ASP A 40 -19.09 -31.30 -12.75
C ASP A 40 -20.53 -30.75 -12.90
N GLU A 41 -21.32 -30.78 -11.82
CA GLU A 41 -22.70 -30.27 -11.76
C GLU A 41 -22.74 -28.73 -11.67
N ASP A 42 -21.82 -28.13 -10.93
CA ASP A 42 -21.66 -26.67 -10.83
C ASP A 42 -21.09 -26.06 -12.11
N GLU A 43 -20.11 -26.71 -12.77
CA GLU A 43 -19.61 -26.26 -14.08
C GLU A 43 -20.70 -26.34 -15.14
N ALA A 44 -21.42 -27.46 -15.24
CA ALA A 44 -22.52 -27.61 -16.19
C ALA A 44 -23.69 -26.65 -15.90
N ARG A 45 -23.91 -26.24 -14.65
CA ARG A 45 -24.90 -25.22 -14.30
C ARG A 45 -24.42 -23.81 -14.64
N LEU A 46 -23.14 -23.50 -14.42
CA LEU A 46 -22.53 -22.22 -14.78
C LEU A 46 -22.54 -22.02 -16.31
N ASP A 47 -22.09 -23.00 -17.09
CA ASP A 47 -22.15 -22.95 -18.57
C ASP A 47 -23.57 -22.70 -19.10
N ALA A 48 -24.57 -23.37 -18.49
CA ALA A 48 -25.97 -23.20 -18.85
C ALA A 48 -26.49 -21.79 -18.47
N LEU A 49 -26.13 -21.27 -17.30
CA LEU A 49 -26.49 -19.92 -16.86
C LEU A 49 -25.81 -18.83 -17.69
N SER A 50 -24.53 -18.98 -18.05
CA SER A 50 -23.83 -18.04 -18.93
C SER A 50 -24.46 -18.02 -20.33
N THR A 51 -24.91 -19.18 -20.83
CA THR A 51 -25.69 -19.24 -22.07
C THR A 51 -27.04 -18.52 -21.93
N GLU A 52 -27.75 -18.72 -20.82
CA GLU A 52 -29.03 -18.04 -20.52
C GLU A 52 -28.85 -16.53 -20.35
N TYR A 53 -27.72 -16.08 -19.76
CA TYR A 53 -27.34 -14.67 -19.63
C TYR A 53 -27.09 -14.03 -21.00
N ASP A 54 -26.29 -14.66 -21.86
CA ASP A 54 -26.01 -14.19 -23.21
C ASP A 54 -27.29 -14.14 -24.08
N GLU A 55 -28.16 -15.16 -24.00
CA GLU A 55 -29.45 -15.17 -24.70
C GLU A 55 -30.42 -14.09 -24.18
N LEU A 56 -30.39 -13.74 -22.89
CA LEU A 56 -31.18 -12.65 -22.31
C LEU A 56 -30.62 -11.25 -22.63
N ALA A 57 -29.29 -11.14 -22.83
CA ALA A 57 -28.61 -9.91 -23.22
C ALA A 57 -28.73 -9.62 -24.74
N GLU A 58 -28.91 -10.64 -25.58
CA GLU A 58 -28.85 -10.49 -27.04
C GLU A 58 -29.87 -9.45 -27.55
N GLY A 59 -29.36 -8.42 -28.24
CA GLY A 59 -30.16 -7.39 -28.90
C GLY A 59 -30.36 -6.09 -28.12
N TYR A 60 -29.90 -6.00 -26.87
CA TYR A 60 -29.89 -4.77 -26.07
C TYR A 60 -28.48 -4.15 -26.00
N SER A 61 -28.35 -2.82 -25.89
CA SER A 61 -27.03 -2.17 -25.74
C SER A 61 -26.70 -1.69 -24.32
N SER A 62 -27.70 -1.59 -23.44
CA SER A 62 -27.53 -1.45 -21.98
C SER A 62 -28.75 -1.99 -21.23
N TYR A 63 -28.62 -2.18 -19.91
CA TYR A 63 -29.74 -2.52 -19.02
C TYR A 63 -30.90 -1.50 -19.11
N ASP A 64 -30.62 -0.20 -19.33
CA ASP A 64 -31.65 0.85 -19.45
C ASP A 64 -32.55 0.69 -20.70
N GLU A 65 -32.10 -0.08 -21.71
CA GLU A 65 -32.89 -0.39 -22.92
C GLU A 65 -33.70 -1.69 -22.78
N MET A 66 -33.47 -2.48 -21.73
CA MET A 66 -34.16 -3.74 -21.49
C MET A 66 -35.56 -3.51 -20.90
N PRO A 67 -36.56 -4.35 -21.23
CA PRO A 67 -37.79 -4.41 -20.45
C PRO A 67 -37.49 -4.79 -19.00
N GLU A 68 -38.20 -4.16 -18.07
CA GLU A 68 -38.06 -4.36 -16.61
C GLU A 68 -38.08 -5.86 -16.22
N ASP A 69 -38.99 -6.64 -16.82
CA ASP A 69 -39.09 -8.08 -16.56
C ASP A 69 -37.93 -8.90 -17.16
N VAL A 70 -37.18 -8.38 -18.14
CA VAL A 70 -35.97 -9.05 -18.67
C VAL A 70 -34.76 -8.67 -17.85
N ALA A 71 -34.63 -7.41 -17.43
CA ALA A 71 -33.59 -6.94 -16.52
C ALA A 71 -33.64 -7.67 -15.17
N GLU A 72 -34.83 -7.85 -14.58
CA GLU A 72 -35.02 -8.65 -13.34
C GLU A 72 -34.51 -10.10 -13.50
N LYS A 73 -34.78 -10.74 -14.65
CA LYS A 73 -34.33 -12.12 -14.92
C LYS A 73 -32.82 -12.19 -15.13
N LEU A 74 -32.26 -11.27 -15.91
CA LEU A 74 -30.82 -11.26 -16.21
C LEU A 74 -29.99 -10.92 -14.96
N GLN A 75 -30.49 -10.05 -14.07
CA GLN A 75 -29.90 -9.87 -12.74
C GLN A 75 -29.93 -11.17 -11.92
N ALA A 76 -31.09 -11.85 -11.84
CA ALA A 76 -31.20 -13.10 -11.08
C ALA A 76 -30.32 -14.24 -11.64
N VAL A 77 -30.08 -14.26 -12.96
CA VAL A 77 -29.11 -15.15 -13.60
C VAL A 77 -27.67 -14.75 -13.25
N SER A 78 -27.33 -13.46 -13.23
CA SER A 78 -26.03 -12.96 -12.76
C SER A 78 -25.78 -13.36 -11.30
N ASP A 79 -26.77 -13.18 -10.42
CA ASP A 79 -26.68 -13.54 -9.00
C ASP A 79 -26.42 -15.05 -8.81
N GLU A 80 -26.98 -15.92 -9.67
CA GLU A 80 -26.71 -17.37 -9.64
C GLU A 80 -25.33 -17.72 -10.23
N ILE A 81 -24.87 -17.03 -11.28
CA ILE A 81 -23.51 -17.17 -11.83
C ILE A 81 -22.47 -16.76 -10.79
N ASP A 82 -22.66 -15.63 -10.10
CA ASP A 82 -21.77 -15.14 -9.05
C ASP A 82 -21.75 -16.09 -7.84
N ALA A 83 -22.92 -16.61 -7.43
CA ALA A 83 -23.02 -17.58 -6.33
C ALA A 83 -22.34 -18.93 -6.63
N ILE A 84 -22.32 -19.37 -7.89
CA ILE A 84 -21.56 -20.58 -8.29
C ILE A 84 -20.08 -20.25 -8.48
N SER A 85 -19.75 -19.09 -9.07
CA SER A 85 -18.37 -18.65 -9.28
C SER A 85 -17.62 -18.45 -7.97
N ALA A 86 -18.29 -17.96 -6.92
CA ALA A 86 -17.74 -17.86 -5.57
C ALA A 86 -17.25 -19.21 -5.01
N LYS A 87 -17.85 -20.34 -5.41
CA LYS A 87 -17.39 -21.68 -5.00
C LYS A 87 -15.99 -22.03 -5.50
N ARG A 88 -15.45 -21.33 -6.51
CA ARG A 88 -14.06 -21.49 -6.99
C ARG A 88 -13.02 -21.07 -5.95
N HIS A 89 -13.40 -20.38 -4.87
CA HIS A 89 -12.49 -19.99 -3.80
C HIS A 89 -13.03 -20.44 -2.44
N ALA A 90 -12.32 -21.36 -1.78
CA ALA A 90 -12.77 -22.00 -0.55
C ALA A 90 -11.71 -21.94 0.56
N TYR A 91 -12.14 -21.76 1.81
CA TYR A 91 -11.28 -21.98 2.96
C TYR A 91 -11.11 -23.48 3.22
N ASP A 92 -9.93 -23.88 3.67
CA ASP A 92 -9.69 -25.25 4.11
C ASP A 92 -10.59 -25.61 5.34
N PRO A 93 -11.17 -26.82 5.41
CA PRO A 93 -12.02 -27.22 6.53
C PRO A 93 -11.37 -27.09 7.92
N ASN A 94 -10.05 -27.23 8.04
CA ASN A 94 -9.33 -27.02 9.30
C ASN A 94 -9.25 -25.52 9.65
N ILE A 95 -9.01 -24.65 8.65
CA ILE A 95 -9.04 -23.19 8.83
C ILE A 95 -10.44 -22.72 9.27
N ILE A 96 -11.51 -23.35 8.77
CA ILE A 96 -12.89 -23.09 9.26
C ILE A 96 -13.05 -23.62 10.70
N ALA A 97 -12.69 -24.88 10.96
CA ALA A 97 -12.89 -25.53 12.27
C ALA A 97 -12.05 -24.93 13.42
N HIS A 98 -10.95 -24.23 13.11
CA HIS A 98 -10.01 -23.68 14.09
C HIS A 98 -9.90 -22.14 14.05
N GLY A 99 -10.14 -21.52 12.90
CA GLY A 99 -10.21 -20.07 12.74
C GLY A 99 -11.60 -19.49 13.04
N GLY A 100 -11.72 -18.18 12.84
CA GLY A 100 -12.96 -17.44 13.04
C GLY A 100 -13.04 -16.16 12.23
N VAL A 101 -14.04 -15.35 12.59
CA VAL A 101 -14.52 -14.24 11.76
C VAL A 101 -14.80 -13.00 12.59
N PHE A 102 -14.36 -11.84 12.10
CA PHE A 102 -14.80 -10.54 12.60
C PHE A 102 -15.97 -10.00 11.77
N VAL A 103 -17.05 -9.58 12.44
CA VAL A 103 -18.19 -8.88 11.85
C VAL A 103 -18.19 -7.46 12.41
N VAL A 104 -17.67 -6.52 11.63
CA VAL A 104 -17.43 -5.12 12.01
C VAL A 104 -18.40 -4.19 11.26
N LEU A 105 -18.49 -2.94 11.71
CA LEU A 105 -19.29 -1.90 11.06
C LEU A 105 -18.34 -0.91 10.36
N HIS A 106 -18.53 -0.66 9.07
CA HIS A 106 -17.87 0.48 8.43
C HIS A 106 -18.44 1.80 8.98
N HIS A 107 -17.66 2.88 8.84
CA HIS A 107 -18.08 4.24 9.22
C HIS A 107 -19.34 4.74 8.47
N ASP A 108 -19.70 4.12 7.33
CA ASP A 108 -20.92 4.40 6.56
C ASP A 108 -22.15 3.60 7.03
N GLY A 109 -21.98 2.71 8.02
CA GLY A 109 -23.03 1.84 8.57
C GLY A 109 -23.21 0.51 7.84
N THR A 110 -22.41 0.20 6.82
CA THR A 110 -22.41 -1.13 6.18
C THR A 110 -21.72 -2.18 7.07
N VAL A 111 -22.05 -3.46 6.87
CA VAL A 111 -21.48 -4.57 7.65
C VAL A 111 -20.38 -5.26 6.85
N ARG A 112 -19.19 -5.33 7.43
CA ARG A 112 -18.00 -5.96 6.86
C ARG A 112 -17.72 -7.28 7.59
N ILE A 113 -17.39 -8.33 6.82
CA ILE A 113 -17.22 -9.71 7.33
C ILE A 113 -15.84 -10.22 6.93
N GLU A 114 -14.91 -10.19 7.90
CA GLU A 114 -13.49 -10.48 7.75
C GLU A 114 -13.21 -11.90 8.25
N ARG A 115 -13.08 -12.85 7.31
CA ARG A 115 -12.93 -14.30 7.59
C ARG A 115 -11.45 -14.74 7.61
N GLY A 116 -11.21 -15.91 8.24
CA GLY A 116 -9.92 -16.61 8.18
C GLY A 116 -8.96 -16.33 9.34
N PHE A 117 -9.42 -15.76 10.46
CA PHE A 117 -8.55 -15.37 11.58
C PHE A 117 -8.31 -16.54 12.53
N VAL A 118 -7.07 -17.01 12.62
CA VAL A 118 -6.68 -18.12 13.50
C VAL A 118 -5.96 -17.56 14.73
N ARG A 119 -6.32 -18.08 15.91
CA ARG A 119 -5.69 -17.68 17.17
C ARG A 119 -4.36 -18.42 17.36
N PRO A 120 -3.35 -17.84 18.03
CA PRO A 120 -2.06 -18.50 18.23
C PRO A 120 -2.16 -19.88 18.89
N GLU A 121 -3.14 -20.12 19.77
CA GLU A 121 -3.41 -21.44 20.36
C GLU A 121 -4.02 -22.48 19.41
N ASP A 122 -4.43 -22.07 18.20
CA ASP A 122 -5.10 -22.88 17.17
C ASP A 122 -4.26 -23.06 15.89
N GLU A 123 -3.20 -22.28 15.64
CA GLU A 123 -2.47 -22.29 14.36
C GLU A 123 -1.96 -23.68 13.96
N ALA A 124 -1.39 -24.44 14.89
CA ALA A 124 -0.89 -25.79 14.65
C ALA A 124 -1.99 -26.85 14.38
N LEU A 125 -3.27 -26.51 14.60
CA LEU A 125 -4.43 -27.34 14.25
C LEU A 125 -5.08 -26.88 12.94
N ALA A 126 -4.97 -25.59 12.62
CA ALA A 126 -5.54 -24.96 11.44
C ALA A 126 -4.66 -25.20 10.18
N ASP A 127 -3.34 -25.09 10.33
CA ASP A 127 -2.33 -25.29 9.29
C ASP A 127 -1.15 -26.15 9.82
N PRO A 128 -1.32 -27.48 9.90
CA PRO A 128 -0.30 -28.39 10.41
C PRO A 128 0.84 -28.58 9.39
N GLN A 129 1.78 -27.63 9.39
CA GLN A 129 3.03 -27.74 8.64
C GLN A 129 3.86 -28.96 9.12
N PRO A 130 4.68 -29.57 8.24
CA PRO A 130 5.61 -30.61 8.66
C PRO A 130 6.59 -30.07 9.71
N GLU A 131 6.90 -30.90 10.70
CA GLU A 131 7.84 -30.56 11.78
C GLU A 131 9.28 -30.47 11.25
N ASP A 132 9.75 -29.26 10.92
CA ASP A 132 11.18 -28.99 10.72
C ASP A 132 11.94 -29.10 12.05
N GLU A 133 13.04 -29.87 12.07
CA GLU A 133 13.79 -30.19 13.30
C GLU A 133 14.61 -29.00 13.83
N ASP A 134 14.41 -28.66 15.11
CA ASP A 134 15.28 -27.87 16.01
C ASP A 134 16.04 -26.65 15.41
N ASP A 135 15.52 -25.45 15.65
CA ASP A 135 16.40 -24.31 15.98
C ASP A 135 15.83 -23.47 17.15
N ALA A 136 16.25 -23.83 18.36
CA ALA A 136 15.74 -23.26 19.61
C ALA A 136 16.35 -21.88 19.90
N ILE A 137 15.77 -20.83 19.32
CA ILE A 137 16.07 -19.43 19.69
C ILE A 137 15.36 -19.11 21.02
N ASP A 138 16.16 -18.97 22.07
CA ASP A 138 15.73 -18.58 23.42
C ASP A 138 15.09 -17.17 23.40
N PRO A 139 13.81 -17.01 23.79
CA PRO A 139 13.19 -15.70 23.87
C PRO A 139 13.69 -14.97 25.12
N GLU A 140 14.76 -14.17 24.99
CA GLU A 140 15.12 -13.19 26.02
C GLU A 140 13.88 -12.30 26.29
N ALA A 141 13.45 -12.30 27.54
CA ALA A 141 12.24 -11.60 27.94
C ALA A 141 12.44 -10.08 27.82
N GLY A 142 11.85 -9.48 26.77
CA GLY A 142 11.52 -8.07 26.77
C GLY A 142 10.61 -7.78 27.97
N GLU A 143 11.03 -6.87 28.84
CA GLU A 143 10.34 -6.57 30.09
C GLU A 143 8.95 -5.97 29.84
N ASP A 144 8.02 -6.15 30.79
CA ASP A 144 6.62 -5.70 30.69
C ASP A 144 6.52 -4.17 30.50
N GLU A 145 6.45 -3.68 29.25
CA GLU A 145 5.89 -2.35 28.99
C GLU A 145 4.39 -2.39 29.27
N GLN A 146 4.00 -1.73 30.35
CA GLN A 146 2.65 -1.73 30.88
C GLN A 146 1.68 -1.11 29.87
N ALA A 147 0.49 -1.70 29.74
CA ALA A 147 -0.63 -0.99 29.14
C ALA A 147 -0.89 0.28 29.97
N GLU A 148 -0.66 1.46 29.38
CA GLU A 148 -1.25 2.68 29.91
C GLU A 148 -2.78 2.54 29.86
N ASP A 149 -3.45 3.03 30.91
CA ASP A 149 -4.89 2.90 31.04
C ASP A 149 -5.61 3.47 29.82
N GLY A 150 -6.66 2.78 29.39
CA GLY A 150 -7.60 3.31 28.40
C GLY A 150 -8.44 4.41 29.03
N ASP A 151 -7.90 5.61 29.11
CA ASP A 151 -8.67 6.80 29.45
C ASP A 151 -9.69 7.03 28.32
N GLU A 152 -10.98 6.95 28.64
CA GLU A 152 -12.03 7.33 27.71
C GLU A 152 -11.90 8.85 27.52
N ASP A 153 -11.32 9.26 26.39
CA ASP A 153 -10.97 10.65 26.05
C ASP A 153 -12.24 11.49 25.81
N VAL A 154 -12.99 11.72 26.89
CA VAL A 154 -14.11 12.66 26.99
C VAL A 154 -13.49 14.04 26.84
N GLN A 155 -13.38 14.50 25.59
CA GLN A 155 -12.69 15.72 25.20
C GLN A 155 -13.19 16.92 26.02
N ASP A 156 -12.48 17.23 27.11
CA ASP A 156 -12.80 18.41 27.90
C ASP A 156 -12.33 19.63 27.12
N PHE A 157 -13.25 20.55 26.85
CA PHE A 157 -13.00 21.72 26.04
C PHE A 157 -12.34 22.81 26.89
N GLU A 158 -11.20 22.50 27.51
CA GLU A 158 -10.38 23.49 28.19
C GLU A 158 -9.96 24.57 27.17
N ASP A 159 -10.39 25.81 27.40
CA ASP A 159 -9.93 26.99 26.66
C ASP A 159 -8.46 27.24 27.07
N GLU A 160 -7.51 26.52 26.47
CA GLU A 160 -6.10 26.91 26.49
C GLU A 160 -5.96 28.34 25.94
N ASP A 161 -5.35 29.25 26.69
CA ASP A 161 -5.09 30.63 26.24
C ASP A 161 -4.16 30.61 24.99
N GLU A 162 -4.74 30.78 23.80
CA GLU A 162 -4.06 30.49 22.52
C GLU A 162 -3.04 31.57 22.11
N GLU A 163 -1.74 31.25 22.19
CA GLU A 163 -0.74 31.95 21.37
C GLU A 163 -0.82 31.46 19.91
N PRO A 164 -0.91 32.38 18.92
CA PRO A 164 -0.96 32.01 17.51
C PRO A 164 0.37 31.37 17.07
N GLY A 165 0.31 30.12 16.61
CA GLY A 165 1.49 29.37 16.15
C GLY A 165 1.99 28.25 17.07
N LYS A 166 1.27 27.91 18.15
CA LYS A 166 1.46 26.61 18.84
C LYS A 166 1.27 25.47 17.81
N PRO A 167 2.18 24.49 17.67
CA PRO A 167 2.03 23.41 16.70
C PRO A 167 0.89 22.45 17.07
N ILE A 168 0.35 21.73 16.08
CA ILE A 168 -0.57 20.60 16.30
C ILE A 168 0.06 19.50 17.18
N SER A 169 -0.78 18.75 17.91
CA SER A 169 -0.32 17.77 18.88
C SER A 169 0.38 16.56 18.25
N ASP A 170 1.34 15.98 18.97
CA ASP A 170 2.08 14.77 18.56
C ASP A 170 1.16 13.57 18.27
N SER A 171 0.04 13.46 18.98
CA SER A 171 -1.01 12.45 18.73
C SER A 171 -1.69 12.66 17.37
N LEU A 172 -2.10 13.90 17.06
CA LEU A 172 -2.70 14.25 15.77
C LEU A 172 -1.70 14.16 14.61
N ILE A 173 -0.41 14.45 14.84
CA ILE A 173 0.66 14.24 13.86
C ILE A 173 0.80 12.76 13.50
N ARG A 174 0.79 11.86 14.51
CA ARG A 174 0.85 10.41 14.30
C ARG A 174 -0.32 9.93 13.45
N ASP A 175 -1.54 10.28 13.82
CA ASP A 175 -2.79 9.92 13.15
C ASP A 175 -2.82 10.36 11.67
N LEU A 176 -2.58 11.65 11.39
CA LEU A 176 -2.53 12.16 10.02
C LEU A 176 -1.41 11.47 9.22
N SER A 177 -0.27 11.15 9.84
CA SER A 177 0.81 10.42 9.16
C SER A 177 0.51 8.94 8.90
N ALA A 178 -0.37 8.31 9.69
CA ALA A 178 -0.86 6.95 9.43
C ALA A 178 -1.79 6.94 8.21
N HIS A 179 -2.75 7.87 8.14
CA HIS A 179 -3.61 8.10 6.97
C HIS A 179 -2.78 8.32 5.69
N ARG A 180 -1.77 9.19 5.74
CA ARG A 180 -0.85 9.41 4.60
C ARG A 180 -0.01 8.18 4.25
N THR A 181 0.39 7.38 5.25
CA THR A 181 1.12 6.12 5.00
C THR A 181 0.24 5.14 4.24
N LEU A 182 -1.01 4.92 4.68
CA LEU A 182 -1.97 4.07 3.98
C LEU A 182 -2.22 4.53 2.54
N ALA A 183 -2.34 5.85 2.32
CA ALA A 183 -2.54 6.41 0.99
C ALA A 183 -1.35 6.14 0.04
N LEU A 184 -0.12 6.20 0.56
CA LEU A 184 1.09 5.80 -0.16
C LEU A 184 1.12 4.28 -0.47
N ARG A 185 0.67 3.43 0.46
CA ARG A 185 0.58 1.97 0.24
C ARG A 185 -0.37 1.64 -0.92
N VAL A 186 -1.56 2.25 -0.97
CA VAL A 186 -2.50 2.03 -2.08
C VAL A 186 -1.94 2.60 -3.39
N ALA A 187 -1.51 3.86 -3.40
CA ALA A 187 -1.04 4.51 -4.62
C ALA A 187 0.23 3.87 -5.24
N LEU A 188 1.08 3.21 -4.44
CA LEU A 188 2.25 2.48 -4.96
C LEU A 188 1.87 1.12 -5.54
N GLY A 189 0.87 0.43 -4.98
CA GLY A 189 0.33 -0.82 -5.55
C GLY A 189 -0.26 -0.59 -6.94
N ASP A 190 -1.02 0.50 -7.10
CA ASP A 190 -1.62 0.94 -8.37
C ASP A 190 -0.58 1.37 -9.44
N LYS A 191 0.72 1.46 -9.11
CA LYS A 191 1.78 1.99 -10.01
C LYS A 191 3.05 1.11 -10.05
N PRO A 192 3.03 -0.06 -10.73
CA PRO A 192 4.11 -1.05 -10.62
C PRO A 192 5.51 -0.58 -11.04
N GLY A 193 5.62 0.27 -12.07
CA GLY A 193 6.89 0.87 -12.47
C GLY A 193 7.52 1.75 -11.37
N MET A 194 6.70 2.45 -10.58
CA MET A 194 7.18 3.24 -9.44
C MET A 194 7.62 2.37 -8.27
N ALA A 195 7.01 1.19 -8.09
CA ALA A 195 7.41 0.25 -7.06
C ALA A 195 8.77 -0.38 -7.32
N LEU A 196 9.08 -0.72 -8.58
CA LEU A 196 10.42 -1.14 -8.99
C LEU A 196 11.48 -0.06 -8.70
N VAL A 197 11.16 1.21 -8.99
CA VAL A 197 12.01 2.37 -8.65
C VAL A 197 12.19 2.51 -7.14
N ALA A 198 11.12 2.39 -6.35
CA ALA A 198 11.17 2.53 -4.89
C ALA A 198 11.97 1.40 -4.20
N LEU A 199 11.84 0.16 -4.69
CA LEU A 199 12.67 -0.98 -4.27
C LEU A 199 14.13 -0.76 -4.64
N THR A 200 14.42 -0.38 -5.89
CA THR A 200 15.80 -0.17 -6.37
C THR A 200 16.46 0.99 -5.64
N HIS A 201 15.76 2.11 -5.41
CA HIS A 201 16.22 3.19 -4.54
C HIS A 201 16.57 2.69 -3.14
N THR A 202 15.70 1.89 -2.53
CA THR A 202 15.89 1.47 -1.13
C THR A 202 16.98 0.40 -0.97
N LEU A 203 17.10 -0.53 -1.93
CA LEU A 203 18.22 -1.48 -1.99
C LEU A 203 19.55 -0.76 -2.23
N THR A 204 19.61 0.17 -3.19
CA THR A 204 20.84 0.92 -3.48
C THR A 204 21.22 1.86 -2.33
N ALA A 205 20.25 2.46 -1.63
CA ALA A 205 20.48 3.21 -0.41
C ALA A 205 21.17 2.34 0.66
N GLN A 206 20.63 1.17 0.97
CA GLN A 206 21.17 0.26 1.98
C GLN A 206 22.56 -0.29 1.61
N LEU A 207 22.78 -0.65 0.33
CA LEU A 207 24.02 -1.26 -0.14
C LEU A 207 25.17 -0.25 -0.35
N PHE A 208 24.88 0.98 -0.77
CA PHE A 208 25.91 1.97 -1.13
C PHE A 208 26.05 3.14 -0.13
N TYR A 209 25.10 3.34 0.80
CA TYR A 209 25.09 4.49 1.72
C TYR A 209 24.92 4.06 3.19
N SER A 210 25.93 3.38 3.73
CA SER A 210 25.99 2.78 5.08
C SER A 210 25.77 3.73 6.29
N TYR A 211 25.58 5.04 6.08
CA TYR A 211 25.25 6.04 7.10
C TYR A 211 23.94 6.80 6.80
N ALA A 212 23.10 6.26 5.91
CA ALA A 212 21.87 6.90 5.46
C ALA A 212 20.66 5.97 5.59
N GLU A 213 19.77 6.29 6.55
CA GLU A 213 18.37 5.86 6.55
C GLU A 213 17.59 6.55 5.41
N ALA A 214 17.97 6.25 4.16
CA ALA A 214 17.45 6.85 2.93
C ALA A 214 16.50 5.88 2.22
N GLY A 215 15.44 5.48 2.93
CA GLY A 215 14.39 4.62 2.41
C GLY A 215 13.10 4.85 3.17
N CYS A 216 11.97 4.76 2.46
CA CYS A 216 10.63 4.71 3.06
C CYS A 216 9.96 3.34 2.89
N LEU A 217 10.66 2.36 2.28
CA LEU A 217 10.26 0.96 2.27
C LEU A 217 11.07 0.21 3.34
N GLU A 218 10.39 -0.56 4.18
CA GLU A 218 11.02 -1.48 5.11
C GLU A 218 11.29 -2.81 4.38
N ILE A 219 12.55 -3.06 3.97
CA ILE A 219 12.90 -4.23 3.12
C ILE A 219 12.96 -5.56 3.89
N ARG A 220 12.97 -5.53 5.23
CA ARG A 220 12.37 -6.63 6.00
C ARG A 220 10.86 -6.40 5.98
N PRO A 221 10.01 -7.36 5.58
CA PRO A 221 8.57 -7.16 5.37
C PRO A 221 7.77 -7.03 6.69
N THR A 222 8.18 -6.07 7.52
CA THR A 222 7.50 -5.63 8.74
C THR A 222 6.41 -4.64 8.34
N VAL A 223 5.18 -5.14 8.18
CA VAL A 223 4.03 -4.26 7.92
C VAL A 223 3.56 -3.66 9.24
N THR A 224 3.89 -2.39 9.48
CA THR A 224 3.36 -1.64 10.63
C THR A 224 1.82 -1.64 10.59
N PRO A 225 1.11 -2.16 11.61
CA PRO A 225 -0.34 -2.01 11.75
C PRO A 225 -0.68 -0.52 11.96
N LEU A 226 -1.75 -0.02 11.34
CA LEU A 226 -2.07 1.42 11.37
C LEU A 226 -3.24 1.76 12.31
N GLY A 227 -4.15 0.83 12.59
CA GLY A 227 -5.24 1.02 13.55
C GLY A 227 -4.79 1.46 14.96
N GLY A 228 -3.63 0.99 15.43
CA GLY A 228 -3.03 1.46 16.70
C GLY A 228 -2.48 2.90 16.67
N HIS A 229 -2.66 3.62 15.57
CA HIS A 229 -2.13 4.98 15.34
C HIS A 229 -3.18 5.97 14.83
N ALA A 230 -4.28 5.49 14.26
CA ALA A 230 -5.40 6.29 13.77
C ALA A 230 -6.72 5.50 13.94
N ALA A 231 -7.65 6.00 14.75
CA ALA A 231 -8.92 5.33 15.01
C ALA A 231 -9.76 5.22 13.74
N GLY A 232 -10.38 4.05 13.50
CA GLY A 232 -11.21 3.80 12.33
C GLY A 232 -10.48 3.74 10.97
N ILE A 233 -9.14 3.88 10.93
CA ILE A 233 -8.38 3.92 9.66
C ILE A 233 -8.56 2.66 8.82
N GLU A 234 -8.65 1.49 9.47
CA GLU A 234 -8.85 0.19 8.83
C GLU A 234 -10.25 0.07 8.18
N ASP A 235 -11.20 0.93 8.55
CA ASP A 235 -12.60 0.96 8.09
C ASP A 235 -12.87 2.13 7.12
N THR A 236 -11.80 2.71 6.55
CA THR A 236 -11.85 3.68 5.44
C THR A 236 -11.98 2.97 4.07
N PRO A 237 -12.51 3.64 3.03
CA PRO A 237 -12.54 3.07 1.67
C PRO A 237 -11.14 2.76 1.12
N LEU A 238 -10.15 3.52 1.58
CA LEU A 238 -8.74 3.37 1.26
C LEU A 238 -8.15 2.08 1.86
N ALA A 239 -8.50 1.74 3.11
CA ALA A 239 -8.13 0.46 3.71
C ALA A 239 -8.84 -0.71 3.04
N ALA A 240 -10.13 -0.57 2.70
CA ALA A 240 -10.87 -1.58 1.95
C ALA A 240 -10.21 -1.89 0.59
N ARG A 241 -9.75 -0.86 -0.15
CA ARG A 241 -8.94 -1.03 -1.38
C ARG A 241 -7.61 -1.74 -1.11
N ALA A 242 -6.91 -1.39 -0.03
CA ALA A 242 -5.64 -2.02 0.34
C ALA A 242 -5.80 -3.52 0.69
N SER A 243 -6.89 -3.89 1.37
CA SER A 243 -7.22 -5.29 1.67
C SER A 243 -7.67 -6.05 0.42
N ALA A 244 -8.56 -5.50 -0.40
CA ALA A 244 -9.02 -6.16 -1.62
C ALA A 244 -7.85 -6.47 -2.60
N ALA A 245 -6.89 -5.55 -2.73
CA ALA A 245 -5.67 -5.77 -3.49
C ALA A 245 -4.74 -6.85 -2.86
N HIS A 246 -4.85 -7.09 -1.55
CA HIS A 246 -4.10 -8.16 -0.87
C HIS A 246 -4.77 -9.51 -1.02
N ASP A 247 -6.06 -9.59 -0.74
CA ASP A 247 -6.87 -10.81 -0.81
C ASP A 247 -6.84 -11.39 -2.25
N ALA A 248 -7.00 -10.55 -3.28
CA ALA A 248 -6.91 -10.97 -4.69
C ALA A 248 -5.51 -11.47 -5.14
N TRP A 249 -4.45 -11.15 -4.39
CA TRP A 249 -3.13 -11.79 -4.57
C TRP A 249 -2.99 -13.06 -3.72
N ALA A 250 -3.56 -13.08 -2.51
CA ALA A 250 -3.50 -14.21 -1.59
C ALA A 250 -4.29 -15.43 -2.09
N GLU A 251 -5.46 -15.22 -2.69
CA GLU A 251 -6.28 -16.26 -3.36
C GLU A 251 -5.52 -17.02 -4.46
N ARG A 252 -4.52 -16.35 -5.06
CA ARG A 252 -3.67 -16.86 -6.14
C ARG A 252 -2.37 -17.50 -5.64
N MET A 253 -2.04 -17.41 -4.35
CA MET A 253 -0.79 -17.96 -3.83
C MET A 253 -0.85 -19.49 -3.71
N PRO A 254 0.25 -20.20 -4.04
CA PRO A 254 0.34 -21.62 -3.75
C PRO A 254 0.32 -21.86 -2.23
N ARG A 255 -0.23 -23.01 -1.83
CA ARG A 255 -0.38 -23.38 -0.42
C ARG A 255 0.95 -23.72 0.25
N ASP A 256 1.84 -24.39 -0.46
CA ASP A 256 3.17 -24.73 0.02
C ASP A 256 4.19 -23.67 -0.45
N VAL A 257 5.09 -23.27 0.44
CA VAL A 257 6.21 -22.37 0.13
C VAL A 257 7.21 -23.02 -0.83
N ALA A 258 7.26 -24.35 -0.91
CA ALA A 258 8.05 -25.08 -1.90
C ALA A 258 7.60 -24.80 -3.35
N ASP A 259 6.29 -24.66 -3.58
CA ASP A 259 5.71 -24.38 -4.90
C ASP A 259 5.82 -22.89 -5.30
N LEU A 260 6.05 -21.99 -4.34
CA LEU A 260 6.13 -20.54 -4.55
C LEU A 260 7.18 -20.14 -5.61
N TRP A 261 8.31 -20.85 -5.67
CA TRP A 261 9.31 -20.61 -6.72
C TRP A 261 8.77 -20.94 -8.11
N GLY A 262 8.08 -22.07 -8.27
CA GLY A 262 7.45 -22.49 -9.52
C GLY A 262 6.37 -21.50 -9.96
N PHE A 263 5.52 -21.07 -9.03
CA PHE A 263 4.49 -20.04 -9.25
C PHE A 263 5.10 -18.72 -9.75
N ILE A 264 6.07 -18.14 -9.04
CA ILE A 264 6.66 -16.83 -9.41
C ILE A 264 7.37 -16.90 -10.79
N VAL A 265 7.99 -18.04 -11.13
CA VAL A 265 8.60 -18.27 -12.44
C VAL A 265 7.55 -18.45 -13.55
N ALA A 266 6.37 -18.99 -13.24
CA ALA A 266 5.26 -19.15 -14.19
C ALA A 266 4.46 -17.87 -14.46
N LEU A 267 4.45 -16.89 -13.56
CA LEU A 267 3.91 -15.55 -13.82
C LEU A 267 4.63 -14.89 -15.01
N ASP A 268 3.89 -14.23 -15.90
CA ASP A 268 4.49 -13.35 -16.91
C ASP A 268 5.11 -12.08 -16.28
N ASP A 269 5.85 -11.29 -17.07
CA ASP A 269 6.56 -10.13 -16.55
C ASP A 269 5.64 -9.01 -16.04
N GLU A 270 4.42 -8.86 -16.58
CA GLU A 270 3.44 -7.87 -16.10
C GLU A 270 2.87 -8.30 -14.75
N GLN A 271 2.44 -9.56 -14.64
CA GLN A 271 1.97 -10.16 -13.39
C GLN A 271 3.05 -10.16 -12.31
N ARG A 272 4.29 -10.51 -12.66
CA ARG A 272 5.43 -10.56 -11.73
C ARG A 272 5.81 -9.16 -11.23
N VAL A 273 5.77 -8.15 -12.10
CA VAL A 273 6.01 -6.75 -11.71
C VAL A 273 4.84 -6.17 -10.89
N ALA A 274 3.59 -6.57 -11.17
CA ALA A 274 2.44 -6.21 -10.35
C ALA A 274 2.47 -6.86 -8.95
N LEU A 275 2.87 -8.13 -8.83
CA LEU A 275 3.09 -8.79 -7.53
C LEU A 275 4.24 -8.11 -6.76
N LEU A 276 5.36 -7.83 -7.44
CA LEU A 276 6.48 -7.09 -6.86
C LEU A 276 6.03 -5.71 -6.33
N ALA A 277 5.12 -5.05 -7.05
CA ALA A 277 4.59 -3.76 -6.67
C ALA A 277 3.73 -3.80 -5.42
N HIS A 278 2.87 -4.80 -5.31
CA HIS A 278 2.07 -5.07 -4.12
C HIS A 278 2.95 -5.40 -2.89
N CYS A 279 3.96 -6.26 -3.05
CA CYS A 279 4.92 -6.56 -2.00
C CYS A 279 5.70 -5.32 -1.54
N ALA A 280 6.11 -4.45 -2.48
CA ALA A 280 6.78 -3.18 -2.18
C ALA A 280 5.85 -2.15 -1.53
N SER A 281 4.58 -2.11 -1.92
CA SER A 281 3.63 -1.12 -1.41
C SER A 281 3.28 -1.38 0.05
N ARG A 282 3.11 -2.66 0.43
CA ARG A 282 2.88 -3.09 1.82
C ARG A 282 3.96 -2.63 2.80
N THR A 283 5.20 -2.41 2.35
CA THR A 283 6.33 -2.02 3.21
C THR A 283 6.57 -0.50 3.28
N VAL A 284 5.76 0.32 2.61
CA VAL A 284 5.90 1.79 2.73
C VAL A 284 5.53 2.23 4.15
N ASN A 285 6.40 3.04 4.76
CA ASN A 285 6.18 3.70 6.04
C ASN A 285 6.54 5.20 5.93
N ALA A 286 5.57 6.07 6.24
CA ALA A 286 5.72 7.53 6.28
C ALA A 286 5.23 8.12 7.61
N LEU A 287 5.08 7.27 8.64
CA LEU A 287 4.59 7.63 9.97
C LEU A 287 5.55 8.61 10.65
N ARG A 288 5.00 9.61 11.33
CA ARG A 288 5.73 10.67 12.03
C ARG A 288 5.58 10.46 13.54
N LEU A 289 6.54 9.77 14.14
CA LEU A 289 6.60 9.55 15.58
C LEU A 289 7.48 10.61 16.27
N PRO A 290 7.11 11.11 17.47
CA PRO A 290 7.87 12.16 18.17
C PRO A 290 9.31 11.78 18.51
N TRP A 291 9.52 10.48 18.78
CA TRP A 291 10.80 9.88 19.17
C TRP A 291 11.61 9.34 17.98
N ASP A 292 10.96 8.81 16.94
CA ASP A 292 11.62 8.19 15.78
C ASP A 292 11.78 9.19 14.61
N ARG A 293 12.68 10.15 14.80
CA ARG A 293 12.89 11.25 13.86
C ARG A 293 13.82 10.82 12.73
N LYS A 294 13.27 10.14 11.71
CA LYS A 294 13.95 9.75 10.46
C LYS A 294 13.71 10.73 9.30
N PRO A 295 14.32 11.93 9.26
CA PRO A 295 14.00 12.97 8.27
C PRO A 295 14.33 12.55 6.82
N ARG A 296 15.29 11.65 6.62
CA ARG A 296 15.66 11.13 5.29
C ARG A 296 14.63 10.13 4.76
N THR A 297 14.10 9.25 5.60
CA THR A 297 12.92 8.41 5.31
C THR A 297 11.73 9.28 4.92
N LEU A 298 11.41 10.31 5.72
CA LEU A 298 10.28 11.20 5.44
C LEU A 298 10.47 11.99 4.13
N GLN A 299 11.66 12.54 3.86
CA GLN A 299 11.96 13.17 2.56
C GLN A 299 11.88 12.19 1.38
N THR A 300 12.18 10.90 1.60
CA THR A 300 12.01 9.87 0.58
C THR A 300 10.51 9.57 0.35
N ALA A 301 9.71 9.53 1.40
CA ALA A 301 8.25 9.37 1.31
C ALA A 301 7.57 10.59 0.67
N ASP A 302 8.09 11.80 0.88
CA ASP A 302 7.65 13.03 0.20
C ASP A 302 7.92 12.94 -1.32
N ARG A 303 9.15 12.55 -1.73
CA ARG A 303 9.47 12.31 -3.15
C ARG A 303 8.61 11.20 -3.77
N LEU A 304 8.34 10.14 -3.01
CA LEU A 304 7.46 9.06 -3.43
C LEU A 304 6.02 9.57 -3.61
N ALA A 305 5.50 10.40 -2.71
CA ALA A 305 4.18 11.03 -2.84
C ALA A 305 4.08 11.86 -4.11
N THR A 306 5.08 12.71 -4.40
CA THR A 306 5.11 13.53 -5.62
C THR A 306 5.17 12.67 -6.89
N ALA A 307 6.03 11.64 -6.93
CA ALA A 307 6.14 10.74 -8.08
C ALA A 307 4.90 9.84 -8.29
N LEU A 308 4.23 9.46 -7.21
CA LEU A 308 2.94 8.77 -7.25
C LEU A 308 1.77 9.70 -7.54
N THR A 309 1.99 11.01 -7.68
CA THR A 309 0.95 12.05 -7.79
C THR A 309 -0.14 11.85 -6.73
N LEU A 310 0.29 11.64 -5.48
CA LEU A 310 -0.57 11.26 -4.37
C LEU A 310 -1.56 12.38 -4.05
N ASP A 311 -2.84 12.03 -4.07
CA ASP A 311 -3.95 12.94 -3.81
C ASP A 311 -4.84 12.36 -2.70
N VAL A 312 -4.61 12.80 -1.46
CA VAL A 312 -5.32 12.33 -0.26
C VAL A 312 -6.72 12.97 -0.13
N VAL A 313 -7.06 13.97 -0.94
CA VAL A 313 -8.34 14.71 -0.87
C VAL A 313 -9.55 13.79 -1.10
N LYS A 314 -9.37 12.71 -1.86
CA LYS A 314 -10.41 11.73 -2.16
C LYS A 314 -10.75 10.80 -0.99
N ASP A 315 -9.79 10.60 -0.09
CA ASP A 315 -9.83 9.56 0.94
C ASP A 315 -9.85 10.14 2.38
N TRP A 316 -9.70 11.46 2.55
CA TRP A 316 -9.76 12.14 3.85
C TRP A 316 -10.31 13.58 3.75
N THR A 317 -11.10 13.99 4.73
CA THR A 317 -11.68 15.36 4.85
C THR A 317 -11.58 15.86 6.31
N PRO A 318 -11.39 17.17 6.56
CA PRO A 318 -11.40 17.71 7.91
C PRO A 318 -12.81 17.65 8.50
N THR A 319 -12.96 16.98 9.64
CA THR A 319 -14.17 16.98 10.47
C THR A 319 -13.84 17.42 11.89
N VAL A 320 -14.85 17.68 12.71
CA VAL A 320 -14.70 17.93 14.16
C VAL A 320 -13.86 16.82 14.80
N ASP A 321 -14.20 15.55 14.54
CA ASP A 321 -13.56 14.40 15.16
C ASP A 321 -12.17 14.11 14.58
N SER A 322 -11.97 14.27 13.25
CA SER A 322 -10.67 13.96 12.63
C SER A 322 -9.61 15.02 12.91
N TYR A 323 -9.97 16.31 12.92
CA TYR A 323 -9.01 17.41 12.99
C TYR A 323 -9.51 18.65 13.75
N LEU A 324 -10.70 19.17 13.44
CA LEU A 324 -11.10 20.53 13.81
C LEU A 324 -11.38 20.71 15.31
N GLY A 325 -11.85 19.68 16.01
CA GLY A 325 -11.93 19.68 17.49
C GLY A 325 -10.56 19.48 18.17
N ARG A 326 -9.64 18.78 17.50
CA ARG A 326 -8.33 18.37 18.02
C ARG A 326 -7.22 19.42 17.85
N VAL A 327 -7.53 20.57 17.27
CA VAL A 327 -6.61 21.73 17.12
C VAL A 327 -7.10 22.96 17.89
N THR A 328 -6.30 24.03 17.87
CA THR A 328 -6.63 25.35 18.43
C THR A 328 -7.51 26.16 17.47
N LYS A 329 -8.31 27.11 17.97
CA LYS A 329 -9.11 28.04 17.16
C LYS A 329 -8.25 28.78 16.13
N ALA A 330 -7.01 29.13 16.48
CA ALA A 330 -6.04 29.68 15.55
C ALA A 330 -5.83 28.80 14.28
N HIS A 331 -5.67 27.48 14.43
CA HIS A 331 -5.58 26.57 13.29
C HIS A 331 -6.91 26.40 12.54
N ILE A 332 -8.06 26.43 13.24
CA ILE A 332 -9.38 26.38 12.60
C ILE A 332 -9.56 27.60 11.68
N LEU A 333 -9.16 28.79 12.15
CA LEU A 333 -9.20 30.03 11.40
C LEU A 333 -8.18 30.06 10.25
N GLU A 334 -6.99 29.47 10.43
CA GLU A 334 -6.00 29.28 9.36
C GLU A 334 -6.55 28.36 8.26
N ALA A 335 -7.10 27.19 8.63
CA ALA A 335 -7.69 26.23 7.71
C ALA A 335 -8.83 26.84 6.88
N VAL A 336 -9.77 27.55 7.53
CA VAL A 336 -10.87 28.25 6.84
C VAL A 336 -10.39 29.44 6.01
N THR A 337 -9.26 30.07 6.38
CA THR A 337 -8.63 31.14 5.56
C THR A 337 -7.99 30.58 4.30
N GLU A 338 -7.26 29.47 4.39
CA GLU A 338 -6.64 28.79 3.25
C GLU A 338 -7.67 28.12 2.32
N GLY A 339 -8.62 27.36 2.89
CA GLY A 339 -9.57 26.54 2.14
C GLY A 339 -10.80 27.28 1.62
N VAL A 340 -11.14 28.45 2.19
CA VAL A 340 -12.35 29.21 1.82
C VAL A 340 -12.06 30.69 1.59
N SER A 341 -11.76 31.44 2.65
CA SER A 341 -11.38 32.86 2.59
C SER A 341 -11.16 33.45 3.99
N GLU A 342 -10.37 34.52 4.07
CA GLU A 342 -10.23 35.32 5.29
C GLU A 342 -11.59 35.87 5.80
N ASP A 343 -12.51 36.23 4.89
CA ASP A 343 -13.88 36.65 5.23
C ASP A 343 -14.82 35.51 5.67
N ALA A 344 -14.42 34.24 5.49
CA ALA A 344 -15.05 33.11 6.15
C ALA A 344 -14.52 32.94 7.59
N ALA A 345 -13.20 32.97 7.78
CA ALA A 345 -12.59 32.87 9.10
C ALA A 345 -13.05 34.01 10.03
N ARG A 346 -13.08 35.26 9.54
CA ARG A 346 -13.60 36.43 10.28
C ARG A 346 -15.05 36.28 10.76
N ARG A 347 -15.88 35.44 10.11
CA ARG A 347 -17.29 35.21 10.53
C ARG A 347 -17.41 34.23 11.69
N ILE A 348 -16.44 33.33 11.87
CA ILE A 348 -16.45 32.32 12.94
C ILE A 348 -15.50 32.66 14.11
N ALA A 349 -14.65 33.67 13.97
CA ALA A 349 -13.62 34.04 14.95
C ALA A 349 -14.11 34.27 16.40
N ASP A 350 -15.29 34.87 16.59
CA ASP A 350 -15.87 35.15 17.91
C ASP A 350 -16.62 33.93 18.54
N MET A 351 -16.63 32.77 17.86
CA MET A 351 -17.37 31.58 18.31
C MET A 351 -16.60 30.77 19.37
N LYS A 352 -17.30 29.93 20.13
CA LYS A 352 -16.65 28.96 21.03
C LYS A 352 -16.00 27.84 20.22
N LYS A 353 -15.02 27.15 20.79
CA LYS A 353 -14.27 26.07 20.12
C LYS A 353 -15.18 25.01 19.44
N PRO A 354 -16.17 24.39 20.12
CA PRO A 354 -17.05 23.40 19.48
C PRO A 354 -17.91 24.01 18.36
N ASP A 355 -18.54 25.16 18.60
CA ASP A 355 -19.38 25.85 17.60
C ASP A 355 -18.55 26.25 16.36
N MET A 356 -17.31 26.72 16.57
CA MET A 356 -16.36 27.11 15.52
C MET A 356 -15.91 25.89 14.70
N ALA A 357 -15.65 24.74 15.33
CA ALA A 357 -15.28 23.51 14.63
C ALA A 357 -16.41 23.00 13.75
N GLN A 358 -17.67 23.06 14.22
CA GLN A 358 -18.86 22.64 13.46
C GLN A 358 -19.16 23.55 12.26
N GLU A 359 -18.97 24.87 12.38
CA GLU A 359 -19.07 25.77 11.22
C GLU A 359 -17.88 25.63 10.28
N ALA A 360 -16.67 25.39 10.80
CA ALA A 360 -15.49 25.16 9.96
C ALA A 360 -15.60 23.87 9.13
N GLU A 361 -16.17 22.80 9.67
CA GLU A 361 -16.46 21.57 8.92
C GLU A 361 -17.40 21.85 7.74
N GLN A 362 -18.53 22.52 8.00
CA GLN A 362 -19.48 22.92 6.95
C GLN A 362 -18.87 23.85 5.90
N LEU A 363 -17.93 24.72 6.29
CA LEU A 363 -17.24 25.64 5.39
C LEU A 363 -16.15 24.94 4.55
N LEU A 364 -15.47 23.94 5.11
CA LEU A 364 -14.38 23.21 4.45
C LEU A 364 -14.87 22.00 3.64
N ALA A 365 -16.08 21.50 3.89
CA ALA A 365 -16.70 20.40 3.14
C ALA A 365 -16.68 20.66 1.62
N GLY A 366 -16.04 19.77 0.87
CA GLY A 366 -15.91 19.86 -0.59
C GLY A 366 -14.92 20.91 -1.12
N THR A 367 -14.19 21.63 -0.27
CA THR A 367 -13.12 22.57 -0.69
C THR A 367 -11.86 21.87 -1.20
N GLY A 368 -11.63 20.63 -0.75
CA GLY A 368 -10.39 19.90 -0.97
C GLY A 368 -9.22 20.32 -0.07
N TRP A 369 -9.47 21.09 0.99
CA TRP A 369 -8.43 21.47 1.94
C TRP A 369 -7.93 20.26 2.76
N LEU A 370 -6.61 20.20 2.97
CA LEU A 370 -5.92 19.21 3.78
C LEU A 370 -4.95 19.89 4.77
N PRO A 371 -4.75 19.34 5.99
CA PRO A 371 -3.64 19.74 6.87
C PRO A 371 -2.27 19.53 6.20
N ALA A 372 -1.29 20.35 6.53
CA ALA A 372 0.05 20.31 5.92
C ALA A 372 0.78 18.95 6.04
N VAL A 373 0.41 18.09 7.00
CA VAL A 373 0.94 16.72 7.13
C VAL A 373 0.45 15.81 5.99
N LEU A 374 -0.78 16.00 5.51
CA LEU A 374 -1.38 15.22 4.43
C LEU A 374 -1.04 15.75 3.03
N ARG A 375 -0.65 17.03 2.89
CA ARG A 375 -0.29 17.65 1.60
C ARG A 375 0.93 16.95 0.98
N THR A 376 0.77 16.45 -0.24
CA THR A 376 1.89 16.07 -1.11
C THR A 376 2.66 17.34 -1.50
N PRO A 377 3.99 17.38 -1.34
CA PRO A 377 4.78 18.53 -1.78
C PRO A 377 4.67 18.73 -3.29
N GLU A 378 4.45 19.97 -3.71
CA GLU A 378 4.64 20.36 -5.11
C GLU A 378 6.10 20.05 -5.52
N PRO A 379 6.33 19.52 -6.73
CA PRO A 379 7.69 19.33 -7.21
C PRO A 379 8.39 20.69 -7.31
N GLU A 380 9.51 20.86 -6.60
CA GLU A 380 10.40 21.99 -6.83
C GLU A 380 10.79 21.97 -8.32
N ALA A 381 10.33 22.98 -9.08
CA ALA A 381 10.64 23.08 -10.49
C ALA A 381 12.17 23.21 -10.63
N GLU A 382 12.81 22.21 -11.25
CA GLU A 382 14.27 22.18 -11.35
C GLU A 382 14.79 23.51 -11.93
N PRO A 383 15.84 24.12 -11.34
CA PRO A 383 16.36 25.38 -11.81
C PRO A 383 16.92 25.18 -13.22
N VAL A 384 16.16 25.63 -14.22
CA VAL A 384 16.55 25.57 -15.63
C VAL A 384 17.84 26.35 -15.80
N GLU A 385 18.97 25.65 -15.90
CA GLU A 385 20.27 26.27 -16.21
C GLU A 385 20.18 26.93 -17.59
N THR A 386 19.97 28.25 -17.59
CA THR A 386 20.14 29.09 -18.76
C THR A 386 21.62 29.06 -19.14
N LYS A 387 21.99 28.17 -20.07
CA LYS A 387 23.30 28.17 -20.71
C LYS A 387 23.48 29.42 -21.57
N ASP A 388 23.86 30.51 -20.90
CA ASP A 388 24.34 31.71 -21.56
C ASP A 388 25.59 31.37 -22.38
N ALA A 389 25.48 31.58 -23.70
CA ALA A 389 26.47 31.15 -24.67
C ALA A 389 27.41 32.29 -25.05
N GLU A 390 28.41 32.58 -24.21
CA GLU A 390 29.62 33.28 -24.63
C GLU A 390 30.84 32.37 -24.47
N GLY A 391 31.54 32.12 -25.58
CA GLY A 391 32.77 31.32 -25.62
C GLY A 391 33.95 32.13 -26.15
N ILE A 392 35.16 31.71 -25.80
CA ILE A 392 36.41 32.15 -26.45
C ILE A 392 37.45 31.01 -26.42
N ALA A 393 38.42 31.09 -27.34
CA ALA A 393 39.34 30.03 -27.75
C ALA A 393 40.39 29.61 -26.67
N PRO A 394 41.12 28.48 -26.85
CA PRO A 394 41.89 27.83 -25.78
C PRO A 394 43.26 28.46 -25.52
N PRO A 395 43.89 28.19 -24.35
CA PRO A 395 45.23 28.64 -24.04
C PRO A 395 46.32 27.89 -24.85
N SER A 396 47.31 28.64 -25.32
CA SER A 396 48.56 28.12 -25.90
C SER A 396 49.56 27.75 -24.79
N GLU A 397 50.48 26.84 -25.11
CA GLU A 397 51.67 26.56 -24.29
C GLU A 397 52.53 27.83 -24.11
N ALA A 398 53.12 28.01 -22.91
CA ALA A 398 54.58 28.17 -22.70
C ALA A 398 54.96 28.43 -21.20
N GLU A 399 56.24 28.19 -20.89
CA GLU A 399 57.04 28.66 -19.73
C GLU A 399 56.67 28.24 -18.28
N ALA A 400 57.40 27.25 -17.77
CA ALA A 400 57.93 27.22 -16.38
C ALA A 400 59.40 27.73 -16.41
N PRO A 401 60.04 28.23 -15.32
CA PRO A 401 60.28 27.54 -14.03
C PRO A 401 60.09 28.52 -12.81
N ASP A 402 60.67 28.47 -11.61
CA ASP A 402 61.68 27.67 -10.87
C ASP A 402 61.53 28.00 -9.34
N THR A 403 62.00 27.30 -8.29
CA THR A 403 62.70 26.01 -8.05
C THR A 403 62.25 25.50 -6.66
N GLY A 404 62.44 24.23 -6.27
CA GLY A 404 62.25 23.81 -4.87
C GLY A 404 62.44 22.32 -4.53
N ALA A 405 63.63 21.97 -4.05
CA ALA A 405 64.07 20.70 -3.43
C ALA A 405 63.04 19.96 -2.51
N GLN A 406 63.09 18.63 -2.29
CA GLN A 406 64.23 17.68 -2.43
C GLN A 406 63.74 16.20 -2.53
N ASP A 407 64.63 15.29 -2.99
CA ASP A 407 64.75 13.81 -2.83
C ASP A 407 63.51 12.95 -2.46
N GLY A 408 63.27 11.75 -3.02
CA GLY A 408 64.04 10.85 -3.90
C GLY A 408 63.63 9.39 -3.58
N GLU A 409 63.18 8.57 -4.53
CA GLU A 409 63.95 7.52 -5.22
C GLU A 409 63.00 6.83 -6.23
N ALA A 410 63.50 6.26 -7.33
CA ALA A 410 62.68 5.69 -8.40
C ALA A 410 63.24 4.38 -8.97
N VAL A 411 62.37 3.52 -9.51
CA VAL A 411 62.75 2.41 -10.40
C VAL A 411 61.83 2.41 -11.63
N GLU A 412 62.48 2.42 -12.79
CA GLU A 412 61.96 2.43 -14.16
C GLU A 412 61.05 1.22 -14.47
N VAL A 413 59.84 1.44 -15.00
CA VAL A 413 59.42 1.41 -16.42
C VAL A 413 59.75 0.15 -17.22
N GLU A 414 58.75 -0.37 -17.94
CA GLU A 414 58.73 -0.29 -19.40
C GLU A 414 57.28 -0.27 -19.90
N ALA A 415 57.06 0.28 -21.10
CA ALA A 415 55.80 0.26 -21.85
C ALA A 415 56.06 -0.36 -23.23
N VAL A 416 55.04 -0.38 -24.12
CA VAL A 416 55.11 -0.04 -25.56
C VAL A 416 54.03 -0.76 -26.39
N GLU A 417 53.27 0.07 -27.13
CA GLU A 417 52.55 -0.14 -28.41
C GLU A 417 51.49 -1.27 -28.60
N GLN A 418 50.28 -0.82 -28.92
CA GLN A 418 49.40 -1.44 -29.93
C GLN A 418 49.85 -1.02 -31.34
N PRO A 419 49.35 -1.69 -32.40
CA PRO A 419 48.91 -0.92 -33.58
C PRO A 419 47.57 -1.37 -34.19
N THR A 420 46.60 -0.45 -34.18
CA THR A 420 45.77 0.05 -35.31
C THR A 420 45.14 -0.91 -36.35
N ASP A 421 43.82 -0.76 -36.52
CA ASP A 421 43.05 -0.60 -37.77
C ASP A 421 43.14 -1.69 -38.88
N THR A 422 42.04 -2.12 -39.52
CA THR A 422 41.17 -1.27 -40.36
C THR A 422 39.80 -1.95 -40.64
N GLU A 423 38.82 -1.17 -41.10
CA GLU A 423 37.46 -1.54 -41.55
C GLU A 423 37.41 -2.57 -42.71
N ALA A 424 36.29 -3.30 -42.86
CA ALA A 424 35.33 -3.03 -43.96
C ALA A 424 34.20 -4.09 -44.14
N GLU A 425 32.98 -3.57 -44.40
CA GLU A 425 31.84 -4.15 -45.14
C GLU A 425 31.15 -5.46 -44.72
N ALA A 426 29.89 -5.59 -45.16
CA ALA A 426 28.93 -6.61 -44.78
C ALA A 426 28.37 -7.37 -46.00
N ALA A 427 27.94 -8.61 -45.79
CA ALA A 427 26.98 -9.30 -46.67
C ALA A 427 26.32 -10.48 -45.92
N GLU A 428 25.01 -10.42 -45.71
CA GLU A 428 24.17 -11.61 -45.66
C GLU A 428 23.86 -12.03 -47.12
N PRO A 429 23.56 -13.32 -47.38
CA PRO A 429 22.13 -13.67 -47.43
C PRO A 429 21.77 -15.10 -46.98
N GLU A 430 20.69 -15.19 -46.19
CA GLU A 430 19.49 -16.05 -46.39
C GLU A 430 19.62 -17.59 -46.57
N PRO A 431 18.53 -18.37 -46.32
CA PRO A 431 18.65 -19.67 -45.63
C PRO A 431 18.42 -20.90 -46.53
N VAL A 432 18.40 -22.09 -45.89
CA VAL A 432 17.97 -23.37 -46.47
C VAL A 432 17.06 -24.10 -45.48
N ASP A 433 16.00 -24.72 -45.99
CA ASP A 433 14.87 -25.29 -45.27
C ASP A 433 15.09 -26.64 -44.54
N GLU A 434 14.30 -26.79 -43.47
CA GLU A 434 13.47 -27.92 -43.04
C GLU A 434 13.89 -29.42 -43.06
N GLU A 435 13.24 -30.10 -42.09
CA GLU A 435 12.79 -31.50 -42.03
C GLU A 435 13.69 -32.69 -41.58
N ALA A 436 13.19 -33.27 -40.48
CA ALA A 436 12.96 -34.71 -40.26
C ALA A 436 14.13 -35.68 -39.97
N ALA A 437 14.31 -35.99 -38.68
CA ALA A 437 14.62 -37.34 -38.21
C ALA A 437 14.05 -37.64 -36.80
N TYR A 438 13.02 -38.48 -36.72
CA TYR A 438 12.63 -39.15 -35.46
C TYR A 438 13.61 -40.30 -35.17
N SER A 439 14.05 -40.47 -33.90
CA SER A 439 13.78 -41.69 -33.07
C SER A 439 14.83 -41.99 -31.98
N VAL A 440 14.37 -41.97 -30.73
CA VAL A 440 14.59 -42.97 -29.65
C VAL A 440 15.80 -43.92 -29.73
N ALA A 441 16.72 -43.85 -28.76
CA ALA A 441 17.10 -44.99 -27.89
C ALA A 441 18.07 -44.60 -26.75
N ALA A 442 17.98 -45.36 -25.65
CA ALA A 442 18.67 -45.25 -24.36
C ALA A 442 20.22 -45.26 -24.37
N GLU A 443 20.82 -44.63 -23.35
CA GLU A 443 21.31 -45.36 -22.16
C GLU A 443 20.94 -44.60 -20.87
#